data_AF-A0ABD3PKX5-F1
#
_entry.id   AF-A0ABD3PKX5-F1
#
_cell.length_a   1.000
_cell.length_b   1.000
_cell.length_c   1.000
_cell.angle_alpha   90.00
_cell.angle_beta   90.00
_cell.angle_gamma   90.00
#
_symmetry.space_group_name_H-M   'P 1'
#
loop_
_entity.id
_entity.type
_entity.pdbx_description
1 polymer ?
#
loop_
_entity_poly.entity_id
_entity_poly.type
_entity_poly.pdbx_seq_one_letter_code
_entity_poly.pdbx_strand_id
1 'polypeptide(L)'
;MERRAATRKETTQKSTSSHDNDPNRKVFKGRQSRDPIVILLLVTVAGVCFSIGYSVKRCDESLVNNSPLEGIVQQQNEVKVERNVQTPSTVISPKTKELHRIGEGGGAWTAETHLRKYGFNVDAGLVDVIEESCREIENNRQTDGTMWSQHPGNGPIHGLWRPPTVVDCRVLELGPGVGVYVDSLKKDAAKKKRKVYGIEPNPMRGTFERRNGPKQLAINILDHEDSYVLAKQICKDELNGESFDLVYSIEVCEHMPPERHEDAAKFLAGLSRIGTKLIFGAAHRGQAGTGHVGNRPKEEWEEILAKVGFVKDGADSLYVAEKLNEYNHKVNTQVYYYQEKVVSALERDRMMKRSPASH
;
A
#
# COMPACT_ATOMS: atom_id res chain seq x y z
N MET A 1 -43.01 4.29 -24.82
CA MET A 1 -41.55 4.06 -24.95
C MET A 1 -41.21 2.85 -24.09
N GLU A 2 -41.18 1.69 -24.73
CA GLU A 2 -41.07 0.37 -24.09
C GLU A 2 -39.66 0.11 -23.55
N ARG A 3 -39.60 -0.37 -22.31
CA ARG A 3 -38.37 -0.88 -21.68
C ARG A 3 -38.26 -2.37 -21.97
N ARG A 4 -37.21 -2.78 -22.68
CA ARG A 4 -36.83 -4.19 -22.83
C ARG A 4 -35.96 -4.63 -21.65
N ALA A 5 -36.51 -5.52 -20.82
CA ALA A 5 -35.77 -6.33 -19.88
C ALA A 5 -35.12 -7.51 -20.63
N ALA A 6 -33.82 -7.71 -20.46
CA ALA A 6 -33.11 -8.87 -21.00
C ALA A 6 -32.93 -9.92 -19.90
N THR A 7 -33.64 -11.02 -20.03
CA THR A 7 -33.54 -12.23 -19.21
C THR A 7 -32.32 -13.05 -19.63
N ARG A 8 -31.42 -13.32 -18.69
CA ARG A 8 -30.24 -14.19 -18.87
C ARG A 8 -30.68 -15.65 -18.71
N LYS A 9 -30.51 -16.47 -19.76
CA LYS A 9 -30.73 -17.92 -19.71
C LYS A 9 -29.52 -18.60 -19.07
N GLU A 10 -29.78 -19.41 -18.05
CA GLU A 10 -28.83 -20.38 -17.49
C GLU A 10 -28.75 -21.60 -18.41
N THR A 11 -27.54 -22.00 -18.77
CA THR A 11 -27.26 -23.24 -19.49
C THR A 11 -26.48 -24.17 -18.57
N THR A 12 -27.16 -25.18 -18.04
CA THR A 12 -26.57 -26.23 -17.21
C THR A 12 -25.83 -27.22 -18.11
N GLN A 13 -24.49 -27.25 -18.05
CA GLN A 13 -23.69 -28.35 -18.62
C GLN A 13 -23.32 -29.32 -17.50
N LYS A 14 -23.87 -30.54 -17.57
CA LYS A 14 -23.43 -31.71 -16.81
C LYS A 14 -22.14 -32.24 -17.43
N SER A 15 -21.04 -32.24 -16.67
CA SER A 15 -19.81 -32.98 -17.01
C SER A 15 -19.74 -34.25 -16.17
N THR A 16 -19.75 -35.40 -16.85
CA THR A 16 -19.47 -36.72 -16.28
C THR A 16 -17.95 -36.94 -16.24
N SER A 17 -17.38 -37.12 -15.05
CA SER A 17 -15.97 -37.52 -14.88
C SER A 17 -15.88 -39.04 -14.68
N SER A 18 -15.32 -39.74 -15.66
CA SER A 18 -14.83 -41.11 -15.52
C SER A 18 -13.44 -41.10 -14.89
N HIS A 19 -13.29 -41.90 -13.83
CA HIS A 19 -12.01 -42.20 -13.19
C HIS A 19 -11.20 -43.17 -14.05
N ASP A 20 -10.02 -42.74 -14.51
CA ASP A 20 -8.95 -43.63 -14.95
C ASP A 20 -7.85 -43.66 -13.87
N ASN A 21 -7.67 -44.84 -13.28
CA ASN A 21 -6.58 -45.18 -12.38
C ASN A 21 -5.37 -45.60 -13.22
N ASP A 22 -4.31 -44.78 -13.26
CA ASP A 22 -3.00 -45.18 -13.78
C ASP A 22 -2.10 -45.67 -12.63
N PRO A 23 -1.79 -46.98 -12.55
CA PRO A 23 -0.97 -47.56 -11.49
C PRO A 23 0.55 -47.33 -11.65
N ASN A 24 1.03 -46.55 -12.63
CA ASN A 24 2.47 -46.38 -12.90
C ASN A 24 3.08 -45.00 -12.54
N ARG A 25 2.44 -44.21 -11.68
CA ARG A 25 2.99 -42.91 -11.26
C ARG A 25 4.21 -43.08 -10.34
N LYS A 26 5.41 -43.05 -10.94
CA LYS A 26 6.70 -43.03 -10.24
C LYS A 26 6.79 -41.83 -9.28
N VAL A 27 6.98 -42.11 -8.00
CA VAL A 27 7.24 -41.14 -6.94
C VAL A 27 8.63 -40.52 -7.12
N PHE A 28 8.69 -39.25 -7.51
CA PHE A 28 9.92 -38.46 -7.50
C PHE A 28 10.25 -38.06 -6.05
N LYS A 29 11.28 -38.65 -5.46
CA LYS A 29 11.89 -38.16 -4.21
C LYS A 29 12.73 -36.93 -4.53
N GLY A 30 12.20 -35.74 -4.20
CA GLY A 30 12.95 -34.49 -4.29
C GLY A 30 14.12 -34.47 -3.30
N ARG A 31 15.34 -34.24 -3.79
CA ARG A 31 16.49 -33.87 -2.95
C ARG A 31 16.29 -32.43 -2.47
N GLN A 32 16.20 -32.22 -1.16
CA GLN A 32 16.36 -30.90 -0.55
C GLN A 32 17.86 -30.56 -0.52
N SER A 33 18.29 -29.58 -1.32
CA SER A 33 19.56 -28.86 -1.09
C SER A 33 19.38 -27.95 0.13
N ARG A 34 20.37 -27.97 1.03
CA ARG A 34 20.43 -27.19 2.28
C ARG A 34 21.45 -26.04 2.17
N ASP A 35 21.61 -25.46 1.00
CA ASP A 35 22.58 -24.38 0.81
C ASP A 35 21.91 -23.01 1.02
N PRO A 36 22.50 -22.11 1.82
CA PRO A 36 21.96 -20.77 2.00
C PRO A 36 22.01 -19.99 0.69
N ILE A 37 20.89 -19.40 0.29
CA ILE A 37 20.81 -18.48 -0.85
C ILE A 37 21.47 -17.16 -0.44
N VAL A 38 22.60 -16.85 -1.07
CA VAL A 38 23.24 -15.53 -0.96
C VAL A 38 22.69 -14.66 -2.08
N ILE A 39 21.93 -13.61 -1.74
CA ILE A 39 21.46 -12.61 -2.70
C ILE A 39 22.46 -11.46 -2.69
N LEU A 40 23.14 -11.25 -3.82
CA LEU A 40 24.07 -10.14 -4.01
C LEU A 40 23.30 -8.98 -4.69
N LEU A 41 23.08 -7.89 -3.96
CA LEU A 41 22.51 -6.67 -4.53
C LEU A 41 23.67 -5.72 -4.90
N LEU A 42 23.82 -5.44 -6.19
CA LEU A 42 24.76 -4.43 -6.68
C LEU A 42 24.03 -3.08 -6.72
N VAL A 43 24.48 -2.14 -5.90
CA VAL A 43 23.98 -0.76 -5.91
C VAL A 43 25.11 0.14 -6.39
N THR A 44 24.86 0.89 -7.47
CA THR A 44 25.80 1.86 -8.01
C THR A 44 25.37 3.26 -7.58
N VAL A 45 26.19 3.94 -6.79
CA VAL A 45 26.03 5.37 -6.47
C VAL A 45 27.31 6.08 -6.88
N ALA A 46 27.17 7.09 -7.73
CA ALA A 46 28.28 7.95 -8.19
C ALA A 46 29.52 7.18 -8.74
N GLY A 47 29.30 6.09 -9.48
CA GLY A 47 30.39 5.34 -10.12
C GLY A 47 31.19 4.42 -9.21
N VAL A 48 30.78 4.26 -7.94
CA VAL A 48 31.38 3.29 -7.02
C VAL A 48 30.42 2.12 -6.82
N CYS A 49 30.91 0.90 -7.09
CA CYS A 49 30.16 -0.34 -6.88
C CYS A 49 30.36 -0.81 -5.44
N PHE A 50 29.27 -0.95 -4.70
CA PHE A 50 29.26 -1.59 -3.39
C PHE A 50 28.55 -2.95 -3.49
N SER A 51 29.17 -3.98 -2.92
CA SER A 51 28.56 -5.28 -2.72
C SER A 51 28.07 -5.38 -1.29
N ILE A 52 26.74 -5.41 -1.10
CA ILE A 52 26.16 -5.67 0.22
C ILE A 52 25.64 -7.12 0.21
N GLY A 53 26.26 -7.97 1.01
CA GLY A 53 25.82 -9.36 1.20
C GLY A 53 24.93 -9.45 2.43
N TYR A 54 23.72 -10.00 2.26
CA TYR A 54 22.87 -10.40 3.39
C TYR A 54 22.81 -11.93 3.46
N SER A 55 22.94 -12.46 4.66
CA SER A 55 22.71 -13.87 4.96
C SER A 55 21.37 -13.98 5.69
N VAL A 56 20.38 -14.60 5.05
CA VAL A 56 19.10 -14.90 5.68
C VAL A 56 19.26 -16.22 6.44
N LYS A 57 19.42 -16.16 7.76
CA LYS A 57 19.27 -17.34 8.61
C LYS A 57 17.78 -17.55 8.86
N ARG A 58 17.23 -18.68 8.41
CA ARG A 58 15.93 -19.16 8.89
C ARG A 58 16.08 -19.57 10.36
N CYS A 59 15.27 -18.99 11.23
CA CYS A 59 15.05 -19.52 12.57
C CYS A 59 14.06 -20.68 12.45
N ASP A 60 14.52 -21.90 12.69
CA ASP A 60 13.63 -23.04 12.91
C ASP A 60 13.06 -22.95 14.33
N GLU A 61 11.74 -22.82 14.43
CA GLU A 61 10.99 -23.11 15.66
C GLU A 61 10.91 -24.63 15.84
N SER A 62 11.66 -25.18 16.79
CA SER A 62 11.26 -26.44 17.42
C SER A 62 11.74 -26.56 18.87
N LEU A 63 10.73 -26.71 19.73
CA LEU A 63 10.65 -27.53 20.94
C LEU A 63 11.59 -27.24 22.12
N VAL A 64 10.95 -26.70 23.16
CA VAL A 64 11.32 -26.76 24.58
C VAL A 64 11.60 -28.20 25.02
N ASN A 65 12.78 -28.45 25.60
CA ASN A 65 12.95 -29.39 26.70
C ASN A 65 14.24 -29.11 27.50
N ASN A 66 14.09 -29.17 28.82
CA ASN A 66 15.08 -28.86 29.85
C ASN A 66 16.21 -29.91 29.93
N SER A 67 17.45 -29.46 30.14
CA SER A 67 18.42 -29.96 31.15
C SER A 67 19.78 -29.23 31.02
N PRO A 68 20.53 -28.99 32.11
CA PRO A 68 21.77 -28.21 32.10
C PRO A 68 23.01 -29.10 32.06
N LEU A 69 24.02 -28.77 31.24
CA LEU A 69 25.39 -29.27 31.42
C LEU A 69 26.43 -28.30 30.82
N GLU A 70 27.22 -27.75 31.72
CA GLU A 70 28.68 -27.54 31.70
C GLU A 70 29.41 -27.19 30.38
N GLY A 71 29.90 -25.95 30.34
CA GLY A 71 31.33 -25.64 30.39
C GLY A 71 32.24 -26.16 29.26
N ILE A 72 32.42 -25.37 28.20
CA ILE A 72 33.68 -25.30 27.45
C ILE A 72 33.97 -23.83 27.10
N VAL A 73 35.04 -23.29 27.70
CA VAL A 73 35.65 -22.00 27.37
C VAL A 73 36.50 -22.19 26.11
N GLN A 74 36.10 -21.57 25.00
CA GLN A 74 37.01 -21.32 23.87
C GLN A 74 37.37 -19.84 23.86
N GLN A 75 38.61 -19.54 24.25
CA GLN A 75 39.24 -18.24 24.06
C GLN A 75 39.37 -17.97 22.55
N GLN A 76 38.58 -17.03 22.04
CA GLN A 76 38.88 -16.38 20.77
C GLN A 76 39.70 -15.12 21.07
N ASN A 77 40.92 -15.09 20.55
CA ASN A 77 41.78 -13.91 20.57
C ASN A 77 41.18 -12.84 19.66
N GLU A 78 40.53 -11.84 20.25
CA GLU A 78 40.17 -10.61 19.55
C GLU A 78 41.43 -9.75 19.36
N VAL A 79 41.88 -9.64 18.10
CA VAL A 79 42.84 -8.61 17.70
C VAL A 79 42.09 -7.27 17.66
N LYS A 80 42.26 -6.47 18.72
CA LYS A 80 41.71 -5.13 18.84
C LYS A 80 42.47 -4.18 17.91
N VAL A 81 41.96 -3.95 16.70
CA VAL A 81 42.45 -2.90 15.81
C VAL A 81 41.80 -1.58 16.22
N GLU A 82 42.48 -0.79 17.06
CA GLU A 82 42.08 0.58 17.36
C GLU A 82 42.30 1.47 16.12
N ARG A 83 41.26 1.63 15.30
CA ARG A 83 41.21 2.70 14.31
C ARG A 83 40.85 4.00 15.01
N ASN A 84 41.88 4.78 15.30
CA ASN A 84 41.75 6.15 15.79
C ASN A 84 41.31 7.06 14.63
N VAL A 85 40.01 7.04 14.31
CA VAL A 85 39.41 8.01 13.39
C VAL A 85 38.84 9.13 14.25
N GLN A 86 39.62 10.20 14.39
CA GLN A 86 39.08 11.49 14.83
C GLN A 86 38.05 11.95 13.79
N THR A 87 36.78 11.69 14.06
CA THR A 87 35.70 12.37 13.33
C THR A 87 35.71 13.83 13.76
N PRO A 88 35.75 14.79 12.82
CA PRO A 88 35.58 16.19 13.17
C PRO A 88 34.21 16.31 13.84
N SER A 89 34.20 16.76 15.10
CA SER A 89 32.99 17.06 15.84
C SER A 89 32.33 18.26 15.16
N THR A 90 31.53 17.98 14.13
CA THR A 90 30.68 18.97 13.50
C THR A 90 29.69 19.41 14.58
N VAL A 91 29.84 20.64 15.05
CA VAL A 91 28.89 21.27 15.96
C VAL A 91 27.55 21.34 15.23
N ILE A 92 26.72 20.32 15.41
CA ILE A 92 25.35 20.30 14.89
C ILE A 92 24.63 21.44 15.60
N SER A 93 24.24 22.46 14.83
CA SER A 93 23.57 23.64 15.39
C SER A 93 22.30 23.20 16.15
N PRO A 94 21.92 23.89 17.23
CA PRO A 94 20.71 23.56 18.00
C PRO A 94 19.45 23.43 17.16
N LYS A 95 19.34 24.16 16.03
CA LYS A 95 18.20 24.09 15.11
C LYS A 95 18.03 22.74 14.41
N THR A 96 19.12 21.99 14.20
CA THR A 96 19.04 20.69 13.52
C THR A 96 18.46 19.62 14.43
N LYS A 97 18.66 19.73 15.75
CA LYS A 97 18.09 18.80 16.74
C LYS A 97 16.56 18.85 16.81
N GLU A 98 15.96 19.98 16.46
CA GLU A 98 14.51 20.18 16.53
C GLU A 98 13.79 19.63 15.28
N LEU A 99 14.40 19.73 14.09
CA LEU A 99 13.90 19.12 12.86
C LEU A 99 13.76 17.58 12.96
N HIS A 100 14.59 16.94 13.78
CA HIS A 100 14.59 15.48 13.96
C HIS A 100 13.39 14.93 14.75
N ARG A 101 12.60 15.78 15.41
CA ARG A 101 11.41 15.38 16.18
C ARG A 101 10.09 15.69 15.48
N ILE A 102 10.15 16.28 14.28
CA ILE A 102 8.99 16.58 13.46
C ILE A 102 8.29 15.27 13.07
N GLY A 103 7.05 15.10 13.55
CA GLY A 103 6.20 13.91 13.36
C GLY A 103 5.91 13.11 14.63
N GLU A 104 6.78 13.15 15.65
CA GLU A 104 6.69 12.26 16.82
C GLU A 104 5.47 12.50 17.73
N GLY A 105 4.87 13.70 17.67
CA GLY A 105 3.68 14.08 18.43
C GLY A 105 2.36 14.06 17.63
N GLY A 106 2.30 13.38 16.48
CA GLY A 106 1.12 13.39 15.61
C GLY A 106 1.17 14.53 14.57
N GLY A 107 2.28 14.61 13.84
CA GLY A 107 2.52 15.66 12.85
C GLY A 107 3.11 15.16 11.53
N ALA A 108 3.33 16.08 10.61
CA ALA A 108 3.87 15.83 9.28
C ALA A 108 5.30 15.27 9.34
N TRP A 109 5.59 14.11 8.76
CA TRP A 109 6.95 13.55 8.72
C TRP A 109 7.75 14.11 7.54
N THR A 110 9.07 14.27 7.70
CA THR A 110 9.97 14.47 6.55
C THR A 110 10.43 13.10 6.05
N ALA A 111 10.92 12.99 4.81
CA ALA A 111 11.46 11.72 4.31
C ALA A 111 12.60 11.17 5.19
N GLU A 112 13.47 12.05 5.71
CA GLU A 112 14.58 11.64 6.59
C GLU A 112 14.05 11.12 7.93
N THR A 113 13.13 11.85 8.57
CA THR A 113 12.57 11.41 9.86
C THR A 113 11.73 10.15 9.70
N HIS A 114 10.99 10.02 8.59
CA HIS A 114 10.25 8.82 8.24
C HIS A 114 11.17 7.61 8.11
N LEU A 115 12.21 7.68 7.27
CA LEU A 115 13.14 6.55 7.05
C LEU A 115 13.89 6.17 8.32
N ARG A 116 14.29 7.14 9.12
CA ARG A 116 14.99 6.89 10.38
C ARG A 116 14.10 6.16 11.38
N LYS A 117 12.81 6.51 11.42
CA LYS A 117 11.86 5.98 12.42
C LYS A 117 11.24 4.66 12.00
N TYR A 118 10.78 4.57 10.75
CA TYR A 118 9.97 3.45 10.24
C TYR A 118 10.72 2.58 9.23
N GLY A 119 11.86 3.05 8.70
CA GLY A 119 12.55 2.35 7.61
C GLY A 119 11.71 2.28 6.34
N PHE A 120 11.98 1.26 5.53
CA PHE A 120 11.15 0.86 4.40
C PHE A 120 10.16 -0.19 4.92
N ASN A 121 9.10 0.23 5.60
CA ASN A 121 8.02 -0.67 6.01
C ASN A 121 7.24 -1.12 4.75
N VAL A 122 7.67 -2.23 4.14
CA VAL A 122 7.17 -2.70 2.84
C VAL A 122 6.60 -4.09 2.99
N ASP A 123 5.31 -4.22 2.66
CA ASP A 123 4.65 -5.50 2.53
C ASP A 123 4.54 -5.88 1.04
N ALA A 124 5.28 -6.91 0.64
CA ALA A 124 5.25 -7.39 -0.75
C ALA A 124 3.86 -7.86 -1.18
N GLY A 125 3.06 -8.39 -0.25
CA GLY A 125 1.68 -8.80 -0.51
C GLY A 125 0.78 -7.60 -0.82
N LEU A 126 1.01 -6.47 -0.17
CA LEU A 126 0.29 -5.23 -0.45
C LEU A 126 0.63 -4.69 -1.84
N VAL A 127 1.89 -4.77 -2.26
CA VAL A 127 2.31 -4.41 -3.64
C VAL A 127 1.53 -5.23 -4.66
N ASP A 128 1.44 -6.55 -4.45
CA ASP A 128 0.72 -7.45 -5.35
C ASP A 128 -0.78 -7.12 -5.40
N VAL A 129 -1.42 -6.91 -4.24
CA VAL A 129 -2.84 -6.56 -4.12
C VAL A 129 -3.18 -5.26 -4.85
N ILE A 130 -2.37 -4.20 -4.69
CA ILE A 130 -2.60 -2.90 -5.32
C ILE A 130 -2.45 -3.03 -6.84
N GLU A 131 -1.42 -3.75 -7.29
CA GLU A 131 -1.17 -3.96 -8.71
C GLU A 131 -2.26 -4.84 -9.36
N GLU A 132 -2.71 -5.90 -8.69
CA GLU A 132 -3.84 -6.73 -9.14
C GLU A 132 -5.13 -5.92 -9.24
N SER A 133 -5.41 -5.08 -8.26
CA SER A 133 -6.57 -4.18 -8.28
C SER A 133 -6.53 -3.22 -9.48
N CYS A 134 -5.35 -2.67 -9.80
CA CYS A 134 -5.19 -1.85 -11.00
C CYS A 134 -5.49 -2.63 -12.28
N ARG A 135 -4.98 -3.87 -12.40
CA ARG A 135 -5.23 -4.72 -13.57
C ARG A 135 -6.69 -5.09 -13.72
N GLU A 136 -7.36 -5.41 -12.61
CA GLU A 136 -8.79 -5.73 -12.58
C GLU A 136 -9.61 -4.53 -13.10
N ILE A 137 -9.35 -3.34 -12.56
CA ILE A 137 -10.00 -2.08 -12.98
C ILE A 137 -9.76 -1.82 -14.47
N GLU A 138 -8.52 -1.98 -14.94
CA GLU A 138 -8.15 -1.77 -16.34
C GLU A 138 -8.84 -2.79 -17.25
N ASN A 139 -8.87 -4.06 -16.88
CA ASN A 139 -9.56 -5.12 -17.61
C ASN A 139 -11.07 -4.87 -17.74
N ASN A 140 -11.72 -4.42 -16.66
CA ASN A 140 -13.15 -4.15 -16.65
C ASN A 140 -13.58 -2.99 -17.57
N ARG A 141 -12.64 -2.17 -18.05
CA ARG A 141 -12.89 -1.09 -19.01
C ARG A 141 -12.68 -1.47 -20.46
N GLN A 142 -12.01 -2.59 -20.73
CA GLN A 142 -11.65 -2.92 -22.10
C GLN A 142 -12.90 -3.33 -22.87
N THR A 143 -13.16 -2.63 -23.97
CA THR A 143 -14.27 -2.94 -24.89
C THR A 143 -13.81 -3.74 -26.10
N ASP A 144 -12.50 -3.81 -26.35
CA ASP A 144 -11.88 -4.49 -27.50
C ASP A 144 -11.50 -5.95 -27.21
N GLY A 145 -11.79 -6.45 -26.01
CA GLY A 145 -11.46 -7.79 -25.56
C GLY A 145 -9.98 -8.00 -25.20
N THR A 146 -9.14 -6.96 -25.29
CA THR A 146 -7.77 -7.04 -24.76
C THR A 146 -7.82 -7.05 -23.24
N MET A 147 -6.92 -7.81 -22.60
CA MET A 147 -6.85 -7.89 -21.14
C MET A 147 -5.40 -8.07 -20.72
N TRP A 148 -5.10 -7.67 -19.49
CA TRP A 148 -3.89 -8.09 -18.82
C TRP A 148 -3.81 -9.62 -18.81
N SER A 149 -2.74 -10.15 -19.39
CA SER A 149 -2.49 -11.59 -19.45
C SER A 149 -1.02 -11.88 -19.16
N GLN A 150 -0.75 -12.94 -18.41
CA GLN A 150 0.63 -13.40 -18.24
C GLN A 150 1.11 -14.04 -19.54
N HIS A 151 2.37 -13.81 -19.89
CA HIS A 151 3.00 -14.53 -20.98
C HIS A 151 2.96 -16.05 -20.69
N PRO A 152 2.35 -16.88 -21.56
CA PRO A 152 2.37 -18.32 -21.37
C PRO A 152 3.78 -18.86 -21.66
N GLY A 153 4.37 -19.60 -20.70
CA GLY A 153 5.49 -20.52 -20.95
C GLY A 153 6.78 -20.30 -20.15
N ASN A 154 7.60 -21.35 -20.07
CA ASN A 154 8.89 -21.46 -19.32
C ASN A 154 10.06 -20.64 -19.92
N GLY A 155 9.78 -19.56 -20.65
CA GLY A 155 10.80 -18.70 -21.25
C GLY A 155 11.37 -17.66 -20.28
N PRO A 156 12.39 -16.88 -20.68
CA PRO A 156 12.99 -15.82 -19.85
C PRO A 156 12.01 -14.67 -19.53
N ILE A 157 10.83 -14.67 -20.16
CA ILE A 157 9.74 -13.72 -19.94
C ILE A 157 8.58 -14.32 -19.12
N HIS A 158 8.76 -15.49 -18.51
CA HIS A 158 7.75 -16.08 -17.63
C HIS A 158 7.45 -15.11 -16.47
N GLY A 159 6.16 -14.85 -16.23
CA GLY A 159 5.71 -13.87 -15.24
C GLY A 159 5.67 -12.42 -15.74
N LEU A 160 6.13 -12.14 -16.97
CA LEU A 160 5.90 -10.85 -17.61
C LEU A 160 4.42 -10.73 -17.99
N TRP A 161 3.85 -9.56 -17.73
CA TRP A 161 2.46 -9.25 -18.04
C TRP A 161 2.36 -8.50 -19.38
N ARG A 162 1.42 -8.92 -20.23
CA ARG A 162 1.00 -8.20 -21.43
C ARG A 162 -0.10 -7.21 -21.05
N PRO A 163 0.08 -5.91 -21.29
CA PRO A 163 -0.97 -4.92 -21.03
C PRO A 163 -2.11 -5.01 -22.06
N PRO A 164 -3.31 -4.56 -21.71
CA PRO A 164 -4.36 -4.27 -22.67
C PRO A 164 -4.00 -3.03 -23.52
N THR A 165 -4.84 -2.72 -24.50
CA THR A 165 -4.65 -1.55 -25.38
C THR A 165 -4.62 -0.24 -24.58
N VAL A 166 -5.51 -0.11 -23.59
CA VAL A 166 -5.64 1.09 -22.75
C VAL A 166 -5.21 0.76 -21.31
N VAL A 167 -4.18 1.46 -20.83
CA VAL A 167 -3.70 1.41 -19.44
C VAL A 167 -3.78 2.83 -18.89
N ASP A 168 -4.81 3.10 -18.09
CA ASP A 168 -5.13 4.47 -17.65
C ASP A 168 -5.66 4.56 -16.21
N CYS A 169 -5.44 3.52 -15.39
CA CYS A 169 -5.87 3.51 -14.00
C CYS A 169 -5.35 4.75 -13.25
N ARG A 170 -6.25 5.39 -12.50
CA ARG A 170 -5.96 6.58 -11.68
C ARG A 170 -5.94 6.17 -10.22
N VAL A 171 -4.76 6.27 -9.63
CA VAL A 171 -4.47 5.71 -8.30
C VAL A 171 -4.01 6.81 -7.36
N LEU A 172 -4.51 6.77 -6.12
CA LEU A 172 -4.06 7.65 -5.05
C LEU A 172 -3.72 6.87 -3.78
N GLU A 173 -2.56 7.17 -3.21
CA GLU A 173 -2.17 6.78 -1.86
C GLU A 173 -2.25 7.99 -0.93
N LEU A 174 -3.00 7.87 0.18
CA LEU A 174 -2.93 8.83 1.28
C LEU A 174 -1.85 8.37 2.26
N GLY A 175 -0.89 9.24 2.56
CA GLY A 175 0.27 8.93 3.40
C GLY A 175 1.28 7.95 2.79
N PRO A 176 1.78 8.17 1.55
CA PRO A 176 2.73 7.28 0.90
C PRO A 176 4.13 7.22 1.54
N GLY A 177 4.41 8.07 2.53
CA GLY A 177 5.76 8.24 3.07
C GLY A 177 6.75 8.58 1.95
N VAL A 178 7.84 7.80 1.85
CA VAL A 178 8.83 7.93 0.76
C VAL A 178 8.40 7.37 -0.60
N GLY A 179 7.15 6.92 -0.72
CA GLY A 179 6.52 6.56 -2.00
C GLY A 179 6.83 5.15 -2.50
N VAL A 180 7.10 4.18 -1.62
CA VAL A 180 7.49 2.82 -2.05
C VAL A 180 6.38 2.14 -2.87
N TYR A 181 5.13 2.20 -2.40
CA TYR A 181 4.01 1.54 -3.07
C TYR A 181 3.65 2.24 -4.37
N VAL A 182 3.46 3.57 -4.37
CA VAL A 182 3.23 4.34 -5.60
C VAL A 182 4.36 4.21 -6.64
N ASP A 183 5.61 4.03 -6.23
CA ASP A 183 6.71 3.76 -7.18
C ASP A 183 6.54 2.42 -7.90
N SER A 184 6.12 1.38 -7.17
CA SER A 184 5.94 0.04 -7.74
C SER A 184 5.01 0.05 -8.97
N LEU A 185 4.03 0.96 -8.98
CA LEU A 185 3.05 1.15 -10.05
C LEU A 185 3.59 1.94 -11.26
N LYS A 186 4.86 2.35 -11.25
CA LYS A 186 5.52 3.13 -12.32
C LYS A 186 6.75 2.46 -12.93
N LYS A 187 7.11 1.24 -12.47
CA LYS A 187 8.33 0.53 -12.90
C LYS A 187 8.32 0.14 -14.38
N ASP A 188 7.21 -0.39 -14.88
CA ASP A 188 7.13 -0.94 -16.25
C ASP A 188 6.60 0.08 -17.27
N ALA A 189 7.03 -0.04 -18.53
CA ALA A 189 6.68 0.92 -19.59
C ALA A 189 5.17 1.09 -19.80
N ALA A 190 4.40 -0.01 -19.71
CA ALA A 190 2.95 0.05 -19.78
C ALA A 190 2.34 0.81 -18.59
N LYS A 191 2.85 0.53 -17.39
CA LYS A 191 2.36 1.12 -16.13
C LYS A 191 2.68 2.60 -16.00
N LYS A 192 3.72 3.11 -16.69
CA LYS A 192 4.03 4.54 -16.74
C LYS A 192 2.87 5.40 -17.26
N LYS A 193 1.93 4.81 -18.00
CA LYS A 193 0.69 5.47 -18.48
C LYS A 193 -0.37 5.70 -17.38
N ARG A 194 -0.34 4.93 -16.28
CA ARG A 194 -1.23 5.15 -15.12
C ARG A 194 -1.00 6.53 -14.54
N LYS A 195 -2.04 7.16 -13.99
CA LYS A 195 -1.88 8.38 -13.22
C LYS A 195 -1.80 8.01 -11.74
N VAL A 196 -0.63 8.17 -11.12
CA VAL A 196 -0.37 7.69 -9.75
C VAL A 196 0.04 8.87 -8.88
N TYR A 197 -0.70 9.07 -7.79
CA TYR A 197 -0.54 10.19 -6.88
C TYR A 197 -0.30 9.71 -5.46
N GLY A 198 0.49 10.47 -4.72
CA GLY A 198 0.66 10.33 -3.28
C GLY A 198 0.40 11.64 -2.57
N ILE A 199 -0.35 11.63 -1.46
CA ILE A 199 -0.63 12.82 -0.65
C ILE A 199 0.07 12.70 0.69
N GLU A 200 0.98 13.64 0.96
CA GLU A 200 1.61 13.81 2.27
C GLU A 200 1.65 15.31 2.62
N PRO A 201 1.64 15.72 3.89
CA PRO A 201 1.74 17.12 4.28
C PRO A 201 3.09 17.74 3.90
N ASN A 202 4.17 16.97 3.91
CA ASN A 202 5.51 17.47 3.56
C ASN A 202 6.00 16.90 2.22
N PRO A 203 6.78 17.67 1.44
CA PRO A 203 7.51 17.13 0.30
C PRO A 203 8.47 16.00 0.72
N MET A 204 8.36 14.85 0.06
CA MET A 204 9.13 13.64 0.39
C MET A 204 10.37 13.47 -0.51
N ARG A 205 10.45 14.25 -1.61
CA ARG A 205 11.56 14.23 -2.57
C ARG A 205 11.79 12.85 -3.18
N GLY A 206 12.92 12.65 -3.87
CA GLY A 206 13.39 11.33 -4.27
C GLY A 206 12.46 10.65 -5.27
N THR A 207 11.71 9.63 -4.82
CA THR A 207 10.76 8.86 -5.65
C THR A 207 9.87 9.75 -6.51
N PHE A 208 9.38 10.84 -5.93
CA PHE A 208 8.43 11.78 -6.52
C PHE A 208 9.07 12.84 -7.44
N GLU A 209 10.40 12.97 -7.43
CA GLU A 209 11.13 13.91 -8.30
C GLU A 209 11.61 13.25 -9.61
N ARG A 210 11.45 11.92 -9.72
CA ARG A 210 11.87 11.18 -10.92
C ARG A 210 10.97 11.50 -12.10
N ARG A 211 11.59 11.63 -13.27
CA ARG A 211 10.90 11.76 -14.56
C ARG A 211 9.98 10.54 -14.79
N ASN A 212 8.70 10.79 -15.05
CA ASN A 212 7.65 9.77 -15.20
C ASN A 212 7.38 8.92 -13.94
N GLY A 213 7.83 9.37 -12.76
CA GLY A 213 7.49 8.77 -11.47
C GLY A 213 6.05 9.08 -11.05
N PRO A 214 5.64 8.62 -9.84
CA PRO A 214 4.39 9.07 -9.23
C PRO A 214 4.47 10.56 -8.91
N LYS A 215 3.34 11.26 -8.94
CA LYS A 215 3.25 12.66 -8.55
C LYS A 215 2.95 12.77 -7.06
N GLN A 216 3.66 13.65 -6.36
CA GLN A 216 3.30 14.00 -4.98
C GLN A 216 2.43 15.25 -4.96
N LEU A 217 1.42 15.26 -4.09
CA LEU A 217 0.75 16.47 -3.64
C LEU A 217 1.15 16.71 -2.18
N ALA A 218 1.91 17.79 -1.94
CA ALA A 218 2.35 18.19 -0.61
C ALA A 218 1.24 18.98 0.08
N ILE A 219 0.25 18.29 0.63
CA ILE A 219 -0.98 18.87 1.18
C ILE A 219 -1.24 18.26 2.56
N ASN A 220 -1.37 19.11 3.57
CA ASN A 220 -1.84 18.69 4.88
C ASN A 220 -3.37 18.72 4.90
N ILE A 221 -4.01 17.56 4.77
CA ILE A 221 -5.48 17.48 4.73
C ILE A 221 -6.15 17.94 6.03
N LEU A 222 -5.41 17.99 7.14
CA LEU A 222 -5.91 18.45 8.43
C LEU A 222 -6.00 19.97 8.53
N ASP A 223 -5.30 20.71 7.67
CA ASP A 223 -5.34 22.19 7.67
C ASP A 223 -6.57 22.75 6.95
N HIS A 224 -7.41 21.86 6.39
CA HIS A 224 -8.62 22.25 5.66
C HIS A 224 -9.87 21.92 6.48
N GLU A 225 -10.76 22.92 6.62
CA GLU A 225 -12.05 22.76 7.32
C GLU A 225 -13.01 21.83 6.57
N ASP A 226 -13.00 21.88 5.22
CA ASP A 226 -13.81 21.01 4.37
C ASP A 226 -12.92 20.12 3.49
N SER A 227 -12.58 18.95 4.00
CA SER A 227 -11.75 17.99 3.27
C SER A 227 -12.46 17.39 2.05
N TYR A 228 -13.80 17.40 1.99
CA TYR A 228 -14.51 16.94 0.79
C TYR A 228 -14.31 17.92 -0.38
N VAL A 229 -14.46 19.21 -0.12
CA VAL A 229 -14.24 20.27 -1.11
C VAL A 229 -12.78 20.26 -1.59
N LEU A 230 -11.82 20.11 -0.68
CA LEU A 230 -10.40 19.94 -1.03
C LEU A 230 -10.20 18.78 -2.01
N ALA A 231 -10.77 17.61 -1.71
CA ALA A 231 -10.66 16.44 -2.58
C ALA A 231 -11.26 16.70 -3.98
N LYS A 232 -12.40 17.40 -4.08
CA LYS A 232 -12.99 17.77 -5.36
C LYS A 232 -12.14 18.78 -6.13
N GLN A 233 -11.49 19.71 -5.43
CA GLN A 233 -10.55 20.63 -6.05
C GLN A 233 -9.32 19.89 -6.60
N ILE A 234 -8.79 18.89 -5.88
CA ILE A 234 -7.72 18.02 -6.38
C ILE A 234 -8.16 17.28 -7.65
N CYS A 235 -9.34 16.66 -7.66
CA CYS A 235 -9.88 16.01 -8.85
C CYS A 235 -9.97 16.98 -10.04
N LYS A 236 -10.42 18.21 -9.80
CA LYS A 236 -10.49 19.26 -10.82
C LYS A 236 -9.11 19.61 -11.39
N ASP A 237 -8.15 19.92 -10.53
CA ASP A 237 -6.86 20.45 -10.94
C ASP A 237 -5.92 19.38 -11.48
N GLU A 238 -5.96 18.18 -10.90
CA GLU A 238 -5.00 17.11 -11.20
C GLU A 238 -5.52 16.11 -12.23
N LEU A 239 -6.84 15.92 -12.27
CA LEU A 239 -7.49 14.91 -13.11
C LEU A 239 -8.50 15.51 -14.10
N ASN A 240 -8.51 16.83 -14.29
CA ASN A 240 -9.46 17.55 -15.17
C ASN A 240 -10.93 17.28 -14.80
N GLY A 241 -11.21 17.18 -13.50
CA GLY A 241 -12.55 16.93 -12.96
C GLY A 241 -12.90 15.45 -12.77
N GLU A 242 -12.04 14.53 -13.23
CA GLU A 242 -12.23 13.10 -13.03
C GLU A 242 -11.87 12.66 -11.60
N SER A 243 -12.42 11.52 -11.18
CA SER A 243 -12.10 10.89 -9.88
C SER A 243 -11.01 9.81 -9.99
N PHE A 244 -10.56 9.33 -8.85
CA PHE A 244 -9.68 8.16 -8.74
C PHE A 244 -10.45 6.86 -8.87
N ASP A 245 -9.76 5.82 -9.30
CA ASP A 245 -10.30 4.49 -9.57
C ASP A 245 -9.98 3.54 -8.41
N LEU A 246 -8.78 3.71 -7.88
CA LEU A 246 -8.25 3.03 -6.71
C LEU A 246 -7.71 4.09 -5.75
N VAL A 247 -8.18 4.05 -4.51
CA VAL A 247 -7.64 4.84 -3.41
C VAL A 247 -7.16 3.88 -2.33
N TYR A 248 -6.05 4.17 -1.68
CA TYR A 248 -5.62 3.39 -0.54
C TYR A 248 -4.92 4.24 0.53
N SER A 249 -5.00 3.77 1.77
CA SER A 249 -4.41 4.39 2.96
C SER A 249 -4.12 3.29 3.97
N ILE A 250 -2.84 3.07 4.28
CA ILE A 250 -2.39 1.94 5.11
C ILE A 250 -1.49 2.48 6.23
N GLU A 251 -1.91 2.29 7.48
CA GLU A 251 -1.21 2.73 8.69
C GLU A 251 -0.89 4.25 8.65
N VAL A 252 -1.94 5.06 8.49
CA VAL A 252 -1.85 6.52 8.37
C VAL A 252 -2.84 7.21 9.29
N CYS A 253 -4.11 6.78 9.25
CA CYS A 253 -5.18 7.50 9.94
C CYS A 253 -5.10 7.38 11.46
N GLU A 254 -4.40 6.40 12.03
CA GLU A 254 -4.10 6.31 13.47
C GLU A 254 -3.15 7.41 13.99
N HIS A 255 -2.47 8.11 13.09
CA HIS A 255 -1.66 9.28 13.42
C HIS A 255 -2.46 10.58 13.45
N MET A 256 -3.74 10.54 13.06
CA MET A 256 -4.62 11.70 13.08
C MET A 256 -5.36 11.79 14.42
N PRO A 257 -5.67 13.00 14.90
CA PRO A 257 -6.55 13.16 16.05
C PRO A 257 -7.92 12.49 15.79
N PRO A 258 -8.49 11.75 16.76
CA PRO A 258 -9.74 11.01 16.57
C PRO A 258 -10.89 11.82 15.99
N GLU A 259 -10.99 13.11 16.31
CA GLU A 259 -12.00 14.05 15.83
C GLU A 259 -11.88 14.39 14.35
N ARG A 260 -10.71 14.15 13.72
CA ARG A 260 -10.46 14.39 12.29
C ARG A 260 -10.69 13.15 11.40
N HIS A 261 -11.04 12.02 11.98
CA HIS A 261 -11.22 10.77 11.23
C HIS A 261 -12.40 10.83 10.25
N GLU A 262 -13.49 11.51 10.63
CA GLU A 262 -14.62 11.71 9.71
C GLU A 262 -14.22 12.62 8.54
N ASP A 263 -13.30 13.57 8.75
CA ASP A 263 -12.80 14.44 7.69
C ASP A 263 -11.90 13.68 6.71
N ALA A 264 -11.04 12.79 7.21
CA ALA A 264 -10.27 11.87 6.37
C ALA A 264 -11.20 10.97 5.53
N ALA A 265 -12.26 10.43 6.12
CA ALA A 265 -13.25 9.64 5.37
C ALA A 265 -13.97 10.47 4.29
N LYS A 266 -14.39 11.70 4.62
CA LYS A 266 -14.97 12.64 3.63
C LYS A 266 -13.99 12.97 2.51
N PHE A 267 -12.71 13.14 2.83
CA PHE A 267 -11.66 13.37 1.85
C PHE A 267 -11.56 12.20 0.87
N LEU A 268 -11.44 10.96 1.38
CA LEU A 268 -11.39 9.75 0.55
C LEU A 268 -12.64 9.59 -0.33
N ALA A 269 -13.82 9.91 0.21
CA ALA A 269 -15.08 9.92 -0.54
C ALA A 269 -15.10 10.99 -1.64
N GLY A 270 -14.58 12.19 -1.36
CA GLY A 270 -14.46 13.28 -2.33
C GLY A 270 -13.58 12.93 -3.53
N LEU A 271 -12.54 12.11 -3.32
CA LEU A 271 -11.65 11.61 -4.37
C LEU A 271 -12.29 10.51 -5.23
N SER A 272 -13.40 9.94 -4.77
CA SER A 272 -14.01 8.73 -5.32
C SER A 272 -15.16 9.02 -6.29
N ARG A 273 -15.43 8.07 -7.18
CA ARG A 273 -16.65 7.95 -7.97
C ARG A 273 -17.31 6.60 -7.66
N ILE A 274 -18.54 6.38 -8.10
CA ILE A 274 -19.22 5.09 -7.90
C ILE A 274 -18.32 3.96 -8.44
N GLY A 275 -18.11 2.94 -7.61
CA GLY A 275 -17.27 1.79 -7.92
C GLY A 275 -15.77 2.00 -7.66
N THR A 276 -15.33 3.16 -7.18
CA THR A 276 -13.94 3.33 -6.72
C THR A 276 -13.63 2.33 -5.61
N LYS A 277 -12.56 1.55 -5.78
CA LYS A 277 -12.07 0.61 -4.78
C LYS A 277 -11.23 1.38 -3.76
N LEU A 278 -11.50 1.14 -2.48
CA LEU A 278 -10.72 1.66 -1.35
C LEU A 278 -10.08 0.49 -0.61
N ILE A 279 -8.76 0.51 -0.47
CA ILE A 279 -8.01 -0.43 0.39
C ILE A 279 -7.54 0.37 1.61
N PHE A 280 -8.07 0.06 2.78
CA PHE A 280 -7.91 0.88 3.97
C PHE A 280 -7.46 0.04 5.16
N GLY A 281 -6.42 0.47 5.85
CA GLY A 281 -5.93 -0.11 7.10
C GLY A 281 -5.43 0.98 8.02
N ALA A 282 -5.75 0.88 9.31
CA ALA A 282 -5.25 1.77 10.35
C ALA A 282 -5.14 0.98 11.66
N ALA A 283 -4.23 1.40 12.53
CA ALA A 283 -3.89 0.66 13.73
C ALA A 283 -5.08 0.45 14.68
N HIS A 284 -5.25 -0.79 15.16
CA HIS A 284 -6.30 -1.14 16.12
C HIS A 284 -5.99 -0.64 17.54
N ARG A 285 -7.00 -0.65 18.43
CA ARG A 285 -6.80 -0.28 19.84
C ARG A 285 -5.73 -1.18 20.49
N GLY A 286 -4.78 -0.55 21.17
CA GLY A 286 -3.68 -1.25 21.84
C GLY A 286 -2.52 -1.66 20.92
N GLN A 287 -2.62 -1.46 19.60
CA GLN A 287 -1.49 -1.67 18.70
C GLN A 287 -0.40 -0.62 18.99
N ALA A 288 0.79 -1.10 19.32
CA ALA A 288 1.95 -0.24 19.54
C ALA A 288 2.39 0.43 18.23
N GLY A 289 2.89 1.65 18.32
CA GLY A 289 3.50 2.39 17.21
C GLY A 289 3.79 3.83 17.61
N THR A 290 4.71 4.48 16.89
CA THR A 290 5.08 5.86 17.19
C THR A 290 4.05 6.82 16.62
N GLY A 291 3.65 7.83 17.40
CA GLY A 291 2.70 8.85 16.94
C GLY A 291 1.26 8.34 16.80
N HIS A 292 0.96 7.17 17.38
CA HIS A 292 -0.38 6.61 17.46
C HIS A 292 -1.21 7.44 18.45
N VAL A 293 -2.16 8.23 17.93
CA VAL A 293 -3.04 9.10 18.72
C VAL A 293 -4.52 8.82 18.45
N GLY A 294 -4.83 8.13 17.35
CA GLY A 294 -6.16 7.89 16.81
C GLY A 294 -6.59 6.42 16.76
N ASN A 295 -5.93 5.49 17.45
CA ASN A 295 -6.22 4.06 17.30
C ASN A 295 -7.70 3.71 17.53
N ARG A 296 -8.27 2.94 16.60
CA ARG A 296 -9.68 2.54 16.62
C ARG A 296 -9.85 1.10 16.16
N PRO A 297 -10.85 0.37 16.69
CA PRO A 297 -11.19 -0.95 16.18
C PRO A 297 -11.73 -0.86 14.75
N LYS A 298 -11.68 -1.96 14.01
CA LYS A 298 -12.09 -2.02 12.60
C LYS A 298 -13.55 -1.61 12.39
N GLU A 299 -14.40 -1.95 13.33
CA GLU A 299 -15.84 -1.73 13.29
C GLU A 299 -16.15 -0.23 13.36
N GLU A 300 -15.42 0.54 14.16
CA GLU A 300 -15.55 2.00 14.18
C GLU A 300 -15.12 2.63 12.83
N TRP A 301 -14.07 2.10 12.20
CA TRP A 301 -13.67 2.55 10.87
C TRP A 301 -14.71 2.21 9.80
N GLU A 302 -15.29 1.02 9.88
CA GLU A 302 -16.37 0.58 9.00
C GLU A 302 -17.58 1.52 9.12
N GLU A 303 -17.98 1.90 10.33
CA GLU A 303 -19.06 2.87 10.56
C GLU A 303 -18.73 4.25 9.99
N ILE A 304 -17.51 4.76 10.21
CA ILE A 304 -17.06 6.07 9.71
C ILE A 304 -17.06 6.10 8.17
N LEU A 305 -16.50 5.07 7.54
CA LEU A 305 -16.43 4.95 6.08
C LEU A 305 -17.84 4.72 5.48
N ALA A 306 -18.68 3.94 6.15
CA ALA A 306 -20.07 3.73 5.76
C ALA A 306 -20.87 5.04 5.79
N LYS A 307 -20.62 5.96 6.74
CA LYS A 307 -21.29 7.28 6.77
C LYS A 307 -21.10 8.07 5.48
N VAL A 308 -19.94 7.97 4.83
CA VAL A 308 -19.60 8.72 3.61
C VAL A 308 -19.80 7.93 2.31
N GLY A 309 -20.33 6.71 2.38
CA GLY A 309 -20.73 5.92 1.19
C GLY A 309 -19.79 4.79 0.79
N PHE A 310 -18.76 4.50 1.58
CA PHE A 310 -17.97 3.29 1.37
C PHE A 310 -18.68 2.07 1.97
N VAL A 311 -18.91 1.05 1.14
CA VAL A 311 -19.49 -0.22 1.57
C VAL A 311 -18.39 -1.27 1.56
N LYS A 312 -18.19 -1.94 2.70
CA LYS A 312 -17.18 -2.98 2.84
C LYS A 312 -17.50 -4.19 1.97
N ASP A 313 -16.48 -4.71 1.31
CA ASP A 313 -16.55 -5.99 0.61
C ASP A 313 -15.83 -7.07 1.44
N GLY A 314 -16.61 -8.03 1.92
CA GLY A 314 -16.09 -9.10 2.77
C GLY A 314 -15.17 -10.07 2.03
N ALA A 315 -15.46 -10.39 0.77
CA ALA A 315 -14.69 -11.36 -0.01
C ALA A 315 -13.32 -10.78 -0.37
N ASP A 316 -13.28 -9.54 -0.86
CA ASP A 316 -12.04 -8.84 -1.16
C ASP A 316 -11.24 -8.54 0.11
N SER A 317 -11.89 -8.22 1.23
CA SER A 317 -11.18 -8.02 2.50
C SER A 317 -10.46 -9.29 2.96
N LEU A 318 -11.11 -10.46 2.82
CA LEU A 318 -10.49 -11.75 3.13
C LEU A 318 -9.35 -12.06 2.16
N TYR A 319 -9.58 -11.88 0.85
CA TYR A 319 -8.56 -12.06 -0.18
C TYR A 319 -7.30 -11.23 0.11
N VAL A 320 -7.47 -9.94 0.42
CA VAL A 320 -6.36 -9.06 0.75
C VAL A 320 -5.64 -9.53 2.01
N ALA A 321 -6.37 -9.86 3.08
CA ALA A 321 -5.76 -10.35 4.31
C ALA A 321 -4.94 -11.64 4.11
N GLU A 322 -5.33 -12.54 3.20
CA GLU A 322 -4.57 -13.74 2.85
C GLU A 322 -3.27 -13.44 2.09
N LYS A 323 -3.23 -12.33 1.34
CA LYS A 323 -2.08 -11.93 0.51
C LYS A 323 -1.03 -11.14 1.25
N LEU A 324 -1.43 -10.34 2.23
CA LEU A 324 -0.52 -9.52 3.03
C LEU A 324 0.49 -10.41 3.76
N ASN A 325 1.68 -9.90 4.05
CA ASN A 325 2.72 -10.63 4.77
C ASN A 325 2.81 -10.17 6.22
N GLU A 326 2.72 -8.86 6.45
CA GLU A 326 2.86 -8.26 7.77
C GLU A 326 1.61 -8.49 8.60
N TYR A 327 1.80 -8.90 9.85
CA TYR A 327 0.68 -9.24 10.75
C TYR A 327 -0.30 -8.07 10.89
N ASN A 328 0.21 -6.87 11.20
CA ASN A 328 -0.63 -5.68 11.39
C ASN A 328 -1.41 -5.36 10.11
N HIS A 329 -0.78 -5.43 8.94
CA HIS A 329 -1.50 -5.20 7.68
C HIS A 329 -2.62 -6.23 7.49
N LYS A 330 -2.37 -7.53 7.73
CA LYS A 330 -3.41 -8.59 7.66
C LYS A 330 -4.58 -8.28 8.58
N VAL A 331 -4.28 -7.93 9.83
CA VAL A 331 -5.31 -7.74 10.84
C VAL A 331 -5.95 -6.37 10.81
N ASN A 332 -5.47 -5.41 10.03
CA ASN A 332 -6.04 -4.05 9.94
C ASN A 332 -6.71 -3.76 8.60
N THR A 333 -6.20 -4.32 7.50
CA THR A 333 -6.63 -3.94 6.15
C THR A 333 -8.01 -4.50 5.82
N GLN A 334 -8.83 -3.66 5.21
CA GLN A 334 -10.19 -3.95 4.73
C GLN A 334 -10.39 -3.30 3.36
N VAL A 335 -11.25 -3.90 2.54
CA VAL A 335 -11.59 -3.39 1.21
C VAL A 335 -13.02 -2.86 1.20
N TYR A 336 -13.21 -1.72 0.56
CA TYR A 336 -14.49 -1.06 0.39
C TYR A 336 -14.69 -0.65 -1.06
N TYR A 337 -15.94 -0.50 -1.46
CA TYR A 337 -16.32 0.13 -2.72
C TYR A 337 -17.16 1.37 -2.45
N TYR A 338 -16.80 2.47 -3.09
CA TYR A 338 -17.57 3.69 -2.99
C TYR A 338 -18.90 3.53 -3.71
N GLN A 339 -19.97 3.79 -3.00
CA GLN A 339 -21.32 3.91 -3.53
C GLN A 339 -21.78 5.34 -3.31
N GLU A 340 -22.44 5.93 -4.31
CA GLU A 340 -23.09 7.20 -4.08
C GLU A 340 -24.23 6.94 -3.11
N LYS A 341 -24.07 7.42 -1.87
CA LYS A 341 -25.24 7.58 -1.02
C LYS A 341 -26.17 8.52 -1.75
N VAL A 342 -27.45 8.16 -1.80
CA VAL A 342 -28.52 9.13 -2.08
C VAL A 342 -28.55 10.06 -0.87
N VAL A 343 -27.54 10.94 -0.78
CA VAL A 343 -27.56 12.07 0.12
C VAL A 343 -28.68 12.91 -0.44
N SER A 344 -29.75 13.02 0.35
CA SER A 344 -30.91 13.81 -0.02
C SER A 344 -30.41 15.18 -0.49
N ALA A 345 -31.04 15.77 -1.51
CA ALA A 345 -30.60 17.07 -2.02
C ALA A 345 -30.48 18.12 -0.88
N LEU A 346 -31.30 17.98 0.17
CA LEU A 346 -31.28 18.73 1.42
C LEU A 346 -29.99 18.56 2.25
N GLU A 347 -29.45 17.35 2.35
CA GLU A 347 -28.20 17.10 3.09
C GLU A 347 -26.99 17.60 2.29
N ARG A 348 -26.97 17.44 0.97
CA ARG A 348 -25.94 18.04 0.10
C ARG A 348 -25.93 19.57 0.22
N ASP A 349 -27.11 20.17 0.20
CA ASP A 349 -27.28 21.62 0.34
C ASP A 349 -26.88 22.11 1.74
N ARG A 350 -27.14 21.33 2.80
CA ARG A 350 -26.66 21.62 4.17
C ARG A 350 -25.14 21.49 4.33
N MET A 351 -24.51 20.53 3.63
CA MET A 351 -23.06 20.38 3.64
C MET A 351 -22.39 21.55 2.89
N MET A 352 -22.92 21.94 1.73
CA MET A 352 -22.42 23.08 0.93
C MET A 352 -22.61 24.43 1.63
N LYS A 353 -23.74 24.64 2.33
CA LYS A 353 -24.07 25.92 2.99
C LYS A 353 -23.35 26.15 4.32
N ARG A 354 -22.54 25.18 4.80
CA ARG A 354 -21.73 25.33 6.01
C ARG A 354 -20.31 25.87 5.76
N SER A 355 -19.93 26.15 4.51
CA SER A 355 -18.75 26.99 4.26
C SER A 355 -19.00 28.40 4.82
N PRO A 356 -18.18 28.90 5.76
CA PRO A 356 -18.26 30.29 6.19
C PRO A 356 -18.06 31.18 4.96
N ALA A 357 -18.93 32.18 4.80
CA ALA A 357 -18.70 33.24 3.82
C ALA A 357 -17.34 33.88 4.17
N SER A 358 -16.34 33.64 3.33
CA SER A 358 -15.01 34.26 3.39
C SER A 358 -15.15 35.74 3.76
N HIS A 359 -14.66 36.11 4.95
CA HIS A 359 -14.45 37.48 5.37
C HIS A 359 -13.00 37.87 5.11
#